data_AF-A0AAN8AHQ9-F1
#
_entry.id   AF-A0AAN8AHQ9-F1
#
_cell.length_a   1.000
_cell.length_b   1.000
_cell.length_c   1.000
_cell.angle_alpha   90.00
_cell.angle_beta   90.00
_cell.angle_gamma   90.00
#
_symmetry.space_group_name_H-M   'P 1'
#
loop_
_entity.id
_entity.type
_entity.pdbx_description
1 polymer ?
#
loop_
_entity_poly.entity_id
_entity_poly.type
_entity_poly.pdbx_seq_one_letter_code
_entity_poly.pdbx_strand_id
1 'polypeptide(L)'
;MTGMIIKNMSFKVGQTLTIVGVPQPDATNFAVNIGPNEKDITMHINPRFNAHGDENAVVCNSYQDGNWCEEHREGGFPFSLGEEFKILIEFTPTEFVTFQIYTKV
;
A
#
# COMPACT_ATOMS: atom_id res chain seq x y z
N MET A 1 1.50 12.22 -10.05
CA MET A 1 2.13 11.23 -9.15
C MET A 1 3.64 11.27 -9.38
N THR A 2 4.42 11.63 -8.37
CA THR A 2 5.88 11.47 -8.38
C THR A 2 6.21 10.13 -7.69
N GLY A 3 6.90 9.24 -8.39
CA GLY A 3 7.19 7.88 -7.90
C GLY A 3 7.42 6.89 -9.03
N MET A 4 7.66 5.62 -8.67
CA MET A 4 7.78 4.53 -9.64
C MET A 4 6.40 4.20 -10.22
N ILE A 5 6.31 4.13 -11.55
CA ILE A 5 5.08 3.75 -12.26
C ILE A 5 5.36 2.49 -13.07
N ILE A 6 4.59 1.44 -12.83
CA ILE A 6 4.65 0.18 -13.57
C ILE A 6 3.34 0.01 -14.33
N LYS A 7 3.41 -0.10 -15.65
CA LYS A 7 2.27 -0.31 -16.54
C LYS A 7 2.38 -1.67 -17.24
N ASN A 8 1.24 -2.23 -17.65
CA ASN A 8 1.15 -3.50 -18.38
C ASN A 8 1.75 -4.71 -17.63
N MET A 9 1.86 -4.62 -16.30
CA MET A 9 2.20 -5.76 -15.45
C MET A 9 0.93 -6.54 -15.15
N SER A 10 0.95 -7.85 -15.38
CA SER A 10 -0.19 -8.71 -15.05
C SER A 10 -0.10 -9.14 -13.59
N PHE A 11 -1.19 -8.94 -12.85
CA PHE A 11 -1.39 -9.43 -11.49
C PHE A 11 -2.78 -10.08 -11.41
N LYS A 12 -2.83 -11.37 -11.07
CA LYS A 12 -4.01 -12.24 -11.16
C LYS A 12 -4.24 -12.97 -9.85
N VAL A 13 -5.49 -13.43 -9.65
CA VAL A 13 -5.86 -14.32 -8.55
C VAL A 13 -4.93 -15.53 -8.51
N GLY A 14 -4.49 -15.90 -7.30
CA GLY A 14 -3.52 -16.98 -7.07
C GLY A 14 -2.06 -16.59 -7.27
N GLN A 15 -1.77 -15.32 -7.56
CA GLN A 15 -0.40 -14.78 -7.58
C GLN A 15 -0.14 -13.94 -6.32
N THR A 16 1.13 -13.89 -5.93
CA THR A 16 1.62 -13.00 -4.88
C THR A 16 2.44 -11.87 -5.50
N LEU A 17 2.02 -10.63 -5.29
CA LEU A 17 2.83 -9.45 -5.58
C LEU A 17 3.68 -9.14 -4.35
N THR A 18 5.00 -9.16 -4.50
CA THR A 18 5.94 -8.79 -3.46
C THR A 18 6.53 -7.41 -3.75
N ILE A 19 6.36 -6.48 -2.83
CA ILE A 19 6.95 -5.14 -2.88
C ILE A 19 8.01 -5.05 -1.78
N VAL A 20 9.23 -4.72 -2.18
CA VAL A 20 10.36 -4.49 -1.27
C VAL A 20 10.80 -3.04 -1.41
N GLY A 21 11.00 -2.36 -0.29
CA GLY A 21 11.40 -0.97 -0.30
C GLY A 21 12.01 -0.54 1.02
N VAL A 22 12.59 0.66 1.02
CA VAL A 22 13.11 1.32 2.21
C VAL A 22 12.46 2.70 2.27
N PRO A 23 11.70 3.04 3.32
CA PRO A 23 11.15 4.37 3.50
C PRO A 23 12.31 5.35 3.71
N GLN A 24 12.23 6.54 3.11
CA GLN A 24 13.25 7.56 3.33
C GLN A 24 13.32 7.95 4.82
N PRO A 25 14.50 8.29 5.37
CA PRO A 25 14.65 8.65 6.78
C PRO A 25 13.76 9.80 7.27
N ASP A 26 13.28 10.65 6.36
CA ASP A 26 12.44 11.83 6.61
C ASP A 26 11.02 11.69 6.04
N ALA A 27 10.62 10.49 5.60
CA ALA A 27 9.30 10.25 5.03
C ALA A 27 8.19 10.46 6.08
N THR A 28 7.20 11.28 5.74
CA THR A 28 5.95 11.39 6.52
C THR A 28 5.01 10.21 6.26
N ASN A 29 5.04 9.69 5.03
CA ASN A 29 4.26 8.56 4.56
C ASN A 29 4.84 8.03 3.23
N PHE A 30 4.35 6.86 2.80
CA PHE A 30 4.47 6.41 1.41
C PHE A 30 3.16 5.76 0.96
N ALA A 31 3.00 5.52 -0.34
CA ALA A 31 1.79 4.89 -0.86
C ALA A 31 2.11 3.84 -1.93
N VAL A 32 1.34 2.76 -1.89
CA VAL A 32 1.25 1.76 -2.95
C VAL A 32 -0.16 1.85 -3.53
N ASN A 33 -0.24 2.09 -4.84
CA ASN A 33 -1.51 2.13 -5.57
C ASN A 33 -1.54 0.99 -6.58
N ILE A 34 -2.59 0.16 -6.50
CA ILE A 34 -2.86 -0.90 -7.46
C ILE A 34 -4.23 -0.66 -8.07
N GLY A 35 -4.29 -0.67 -9.39
CA GLY A 35 -5.52 -0.46 -10.13
C GLY A 35 -5.34 -0.70 -11.61
N PRO A 36 -6.45 -0.72 -12.38
CA PRO A 36 -6.41 -0.93 -13.82
C PRO A 36 -5.80 0.25 -14.57
N ASN A 37 -5.82 1.46 -14.00
CA ASN A 37 -5.29 2.67 -14.61
C ASN A 37 -5.06 3.78 -13.56
N GLU A 38 -4.62 4.96 -13.99
CA GLU A 38 -4.28 6.08 -13.09
C GLU A 38 -5.49 6.80 -12.47
N LYS A 39 -6.70 6.55 -12.98
CA LYS A 39 -7.95 7.17 -12.52
C LYS A 39 -8.69 6.29 -11.51
N ASP A 40 -8.44 4.98 -11.52
CA ASP A 40 -9.11 4.01 -10.66
C ASP A 40 -8.08 3.27 -9.82
N ILE A 41 -8.15 3.42 -8.49
CA ILE A 41 -7.29 2.73 -7.54
C ILE A 41 -8.15 1.71 -6.81
N THR A 42 -7.97 0.43 -7.15
CA THR A 42 -8.67 -0.66 -6.48
C THR A 42 -8.14 -0.87 -5.07
N MET A 43 -6.84 -0.72 -4.87
CA MET A 43 -6.21 -0.79 -3.55
C MET A 43 -5.15 0.30 -3.40
N HIS A 44 -5.40 1.18 -2.43
CA HIS A 44 -4.47 2.15 -1.91
C HIS A 44 -3.99 1.66 -0.54
N ILE A 45 -2.69 1.47 -0.37
CA ILE A 45 -2.06 1.20 0.93
C ILE A 45 -1.17 2.39 1.24
N ASN A 46 -1.44 3.09 2.34
CA ASN A 46 -0.71 4.28 2.72
C ASN A 46 -0.27 4.22 4.19
N PRO A 47 0.93 3.67 4.45
CA PRO A 47 1.58 3.80 5.75
C PRO A 47 1.95 5.26 6.00
N ARG A 48 1.40 5.80 7.08
CA ARG A 48 1.60 7.17 7.58
C ARG A 48 2.44 7.07 8.86
N PHE A 49 3.70 7.50 8.81
CA PHE A 49 4.54 7.65 9.99
C PHE A 49 4.03 8.81 10.84
N ASN A 50 3.81 9.95 10.18
CA ASN A 50 3.16 11.13 10.76
C ASN A 50 2.61 11.98 9.61
N ALA A 51 1.37 11.74 9.21
CA ALA A 51 0.75 12.41 8.08
C ALA A 51 -0.78 12.46 8.22
N HIS A 52 -1.40 13.55 7.75
CA HIS A 52 -2.86 13.69 7.70
C HIS A 52 -3.58 13.55 9.05
N GLY A 53 -2.87 13.79 10.17
CA GLY A 53 -3.39 13.63 11.52
C GLY A 53 -3.28 12.21 12.07
N ASP A 54 -2.76 11.26 11.30
CA ASP A 54 -2.44 9.91 11.75
C ASP A 54 -0.95 9.80 12.13
N GLU A 55 -0.65 9.12 13.24
CA GLU A 55 0.70 8.75 13.68
C GLU A 55 0.82 7.22 13.70
N ASN A 56 1.81 6.69 12.98
CA ASN A 56 2.06 5.25 12.84
C ASN A 56 0.78 4.45 12.52
N ALA A 57 0.12 4.78 11.41
CA ALA A 57 -1.07 4.10 10.94
C ALA A 57 -0.91 3.62 9.49
N VAL A 58 -1.45 2.43 9.19
CA VAL A 58 -1.62 1.99 7.80
C VAL A 58 -3.06 2.31 7.39
N VAL A 59 -3.21 3.19 6.42
CA VAL A 59 -4.53 3.56 5.89
C VAL A 59 -4.74 2.90 4.55
N CYS A 60 -5.80 2.10 4.45
CA CYS A 60 -6.22 1.44 3.23
C CYS A 60 -7.48 2.10 2.68
N ASN A 61 -7.56 2.25 1.36
CA ASN A 61 -8.75 2.79 0.69
C ASN A 61 -8.83 2.31 -0.77
N SER A 62 -9.89 2.70 -1.47
CA SER A 62 -10.00 2.69 -2.92
C SER A 62 -10.36 4.10 -3.44
N TYR A 63 -10.04 4.36 -4.71
CA TYR A 63 -10.40 5.59 -5.40
C TYR A 63 -11.16 5.24 -6.68
N GLN A 64 -12.44 5.62 -6.74
CA GLN A 64 -13.37 5.25 -7.81
C GLN A 64 -14.18 6.48 -8.23
N ASP A 65 -14.41 6.65 -9.53
CA ASP A 65 -15.21 7.76 -10.08
C ASP A 65 -14.79 9.14 -9.57
N GLY A 66 -13.48 9.34 -9.36
CA GLY A 66 -12.92 10.61 -8.89
C GLY A 66 -13.02 10.84 -7.37
N ASN A 67 -13.47 9.86 -6.59
CA ASN A 67 -13.67 9.99 -5.15
C ASN A 67 -12.95 8.91 -4.35
N TRP A 68 -12.42 9.28 -3.19
CA TRP A 68 -11.97 8.33 -2.19
C TRP A 68 -13.18 7.66 -1.53
N CYS A 69 -13.09 6.36 -1.31
CA CYS A 69 -14.11 5.59 -0.60
C CYS A 69 -13.85 5.62 0.93
N GLU A 70 -14.44 4.69 1.67
CA GLU A 70 -14.25 4.57 3.11
C GLU A 70 -12.83 4.09 3.46
N GLU A 71 -12.16 4.84 4.34
CA GLU A 71 -10.83 4.48 4.83
C GLU A 71 -10.90 3.35 5.86
N HIS A 72 -10.04 2.35 5.70
CA HIS A 72 -9.84 1.26 6.64
C HIS A 72 -8.51 1.45 7.36
N ARG A 73 -8.54 1.41 8.69
CA ARG A 73 -7.37 1.56 9.57
C ARG A 73 -7.32 0.34 10.49
N GLU A 74 -6.71 -0.73 10.02
CA GLU A 74 -6.64 -1.98 10.78
C GLU A 74 -5.20 -2.49 10.87
N GLY A 75 -4.89 -3.16 11.98
CA GLY A 75 -3.58 -3.74 12.25
C GLY A 75 -2.62 -2.83 13.03
N GLY A 76 -1.35 -3.22 13.06
CA GLY A 76 -0.26 -2.43 13.64
C GLY A 76 0.51 -1.65 12.57
N PHE A 77 1.64 -1.06 12.98
CA PHE A 77 2.52 -0.29 12.10
C PHE A 77 3.93 -0.89 12.04
N PRO A 78 4.15 -1.90 11.19
CA PRO A 78 5.44 -2.60 11.07
C PRO A 78 6.34 -1.95 10.01
N PHE A 79 6.49 -0.63 10.06
CA PHE A 79 7.42 0.10 9.20
C PHE A 79 8.32 0.99 10.04
N SER A 80 9.60 1.00 9.71
CA SER A 80 10.58 1.93 10.29
C SER A 80 11.21 2.76 9.19
N LEU A 81 11.52 4.02 9.50
CA LEU A 81 12.24 4.91 8.59
C LEU A 81 13.66 4.38 8.36
N GLY A 82 14.10 4.33 7.10
CA GLY A 82 15.44 3.86 6.74
C GLY A 82 15.64 2.34 6.80
N GLU A 83 14.62 1.55 7.16
CA GLU A 83 14.70 0.09 7.20
C GLU A 83 13.96 -0.56 6.02
N GLU A 84 14.45 -1.74 5.60
CA GLU A 84 13.79 -2.52 4.55
C GLU A 84 12.46 -3.09 5.06
N PHE A 85 11.41 -2.91 4.27
CA PHE A 85 10.15 -3.61 4.42
C PHE A 85 9.90 -4.55 3.25
N LYS A 86 9.04 -5.54 3.50
CA LYS A 86 8.40 -6.34 2.45
C LYS A 86 6.89 -6.37 2.66
N ILE A 87 6.12 -6.03 1.62
CA ILE A 87 4.67 -6.17 1.56
C ILE A 87 4.36 -7.31 0.58
N LEU A 88 3.60 -8.32 1.03
CA LEU A 88 3.06 -9.36 0.17
C LEU A 88 1.56 -9.11 -0.02
N ILE A 89 1.15 -9.09 -1.28
CA ILE A 89 -0.23 -8.80 -1.67
C ILE A 89 -0.74 -10.00 -2.45
N GLU A 90 -1.86 -10.55 -1.99
CA GLU A 90 -2.65 -11.54 -2.70
C GLU A 90 -4.09 -11.03 -2.80
N PHE A 91 -4.84 -11.55 -3.76
CA PHE A 91 -6.25 -11.22 -3.85
C PHE A 91 -7.06 -12.40 -4.38
N THR A 92 -8.31 -12.41 -3.95
CA THR A 92 -9.35 -13.32 -4.40
C THR A 92 -10.33 -12.55 -5.30
N PRO A 93 -11.26 -13.23 -5.99
CA PRO A 93 -12.31 -12.54 -6.74
C PRO A 93 -13.21 -11.62 -5.90
N THR A 94 -13.22 -11.78 -4.56
CA THR A 94 -14.12 -11.06 -3.65
C THR A 94 -13.41 -10.01 -2.80
N GLU A 95 -12.12 -10.20 -2.49
CA GLU A 95 -11.36 -9.32 -1.59
C GLU A 95 -9.85 -9.35 -1.86
N PHE A 96 -9.17 -8.25 -1.57
CA PHE A 96 -7.71 -8.23 -1.41
C PHE A 96 -7.35 -8.75 -0.03
N VAL A 97 -6.40 -9.68 0.05
CA VAL A 97 -5.90 -10.17 1.33
C VAL A 97 -4.44 -9.76 1.45
N THR A 98 -4.18 -8.79 2.33
CA THR A 98 -2.82 -8.37 2.65
C THR A 98 -2.25 -9.28 3.72
N PHE A 99 -1.31 -10.14 3.33
CA PHE A 99 -0.61 -11.01 4.27
C PHE A 99 0.77 -10.43 4.58
N GLN A 100 0.98 -10.08 5.85
CA GLN A 100 2.27 -10.00 6.52
C GLN A 100 3.27 -8.97 5.96
N ILE A 101 3.47 -7.91 6.73
CA ILE A 101 4.65 -7.05 6.61
C ILE A 101 5.76 -7.72 7.43
N TYR A 102 6.82 -8.15 6.76
CA TYR A 102 8.01 -8.64 7.42
C TYR A 102 8.97 -7.46 7.60
N THR A 103 9.28 -7.11 8.85
CA THR A 103 10.50 -6.37 9.17
C THR A 103 11.61 -7.38 9.41
N LYS A 104 12.75 -7.18 8.77
CA LYS A 104 13.95 -7.97 9.06
C LYS A 104 14.49 -7.44 10.38
N VAL A 105 14.42 -8.26 11.43
CA VAL A 105 15.11 -8.02 12.71
C VAL A 105 16.61 -7.82 12.49
#